data_AF-A0A8J6N766-F1
#
_entry.id   AF-A0A8J6N766-F1
#
_cell.length_a   1.000
_cell.length_b   1.000
_cell.length_c   1.000
_cell.angle_alpha   90.00
_cell.angle_beta   90.00
_cell.angle_gamma   90.00
#
_symmetry.space_group_name_H-M   'P 1'
#
loop_
_entity.id
_entity.type
_entity.pdbx_description
1 polymer ?
#
loop_
_entity_poly.entity_id
_entity_poly.type
_entity_poly.pdbx_seq_one_letter_code
_entity_poly.pdbx_strand_id
1 'polypeptide(L)'
;MKEQSRIDVIDQIIDEIISELPLKERTGIANMNKEDAEILQRTFDLYVRRKIGSKTEDDEYSDIMNELWERLRETHRLRVVK
;
A
#
# COMPACT_ATOMS: atom_id res chain seq x y z
N MET A 1 10.35 -9.63 -19.07
CA MET A 1 11.32 -9.83 -17.96
C MET A 1 11.40 -8.63 -17.02
N LYS A 2 11.31 -7.37 -17.49
CA LYS A 2 11.31 -6.18 -16.60
C LYS A 2 10.08 -6.11 -15.66
N GLU A 3 8.91 -6.50 -16.16
CA GLU A 3 7.64 -6.40 -15.44
C GLU A 3 7.55 -7.31 -14.20
N GLN A 4 7.98 -8.58 -14.32
CA GLN A 4 7.97 -9.51 -13.18
C GLN A 4 8.91 -9.04 -12.06
N SER A 5 10.10 -8.54 -12.42
CA SER A 5 11.05 -7.99 -11.45
C SER A 5 10.52 -6.75 -10.73
N ARG A 6 9.55 -6.03 -11.31
CA ARG A 6 8.92 -4.86 -10.69
C ARG A 6 7.89 -5.31 -9.64
N ILE A 7 7.03 -6.26 -10.00
CA ILE A 7 6.02 -6.84 -9.10
C ILE A 7 6.71 -7.40 -7.84
N ASP A 8 7.81 -8.15 -8.03
CA ASP A 8 8.55 -8.75 -6.91
C ASP A 8 9.14 -7.68 -5.94
N VAL A 9 9.46 -6.48 -6.42
CA VAL A 9 9.98 -5.37 -5.61
C VAL A 9 8.84 -4.71 -4.82
N ILE A 10 7.68 -4.52 -5.45
CA ILE A 10 6.51 -3.94 -4.78
C ILE A 10 6.03 -4.86 -3.65
N ASP A 11 5.95 -6.16 -3.90
CA ASP A 11 5.60 -7.16 -2.87
C ASP A 11 6.56 -7.10 -1.66
N GLN A 12 7.87 -6.98 -1.92
CA GLN A 12 8.87 -6.83 -0.85
C GLN A 12 8.65 -5.56 -0.01
N ILE A 13 8.36 -4.44 -0.66
CA ILE A 13 8.06 -3.17 0.02
C ILE A 13 6.79 -3.30 0.87
N ILE A 14 5.74 -3.93 0.33
CA ILE A 14 4.48 -4.15 1.05
C ILE A 14 4.71 -5.02 2.29
N ASP A 15 5.45 -6.12 2.15
CA ASP A 15 5.73 -7.02 3.27
C ASP A 15 6.56 -6.32 4.37
N GLU A 16 7.52 -5.47 4.00
CA GLU A 16 8.28 -4.63 4.93
C GLU A 16 7.35 -3.67 5.68
N ILE A 17 6.50 -2.91 4.96
CA ILE A 17 5.51 -1.99 5.57
C ILE A 17 4.59 -2.74 6.53
N ILE A 18 4.04 -3.88 6.11
CA ILE A 18 3.16 -4.69 6.97
C ILE A 18 3.91 -5.11 8.23
N SER A 19 5.18 -5.50 8.15
CA SER A 19 5.96 -5.92 9.30
C SER A 19 6.12 -4.82 10.36
N GLU A 20 6.24 -3.56 9.92
CA GLU A 20 6.40 -2.40 10.81
C GLU A 20 5.08 -1.83 11.33
N LEU A 21 3.97 -2.01 10.59
CA LEU A 21 2.67 -1.46 11.00
C LEU A 21 2.14 -2.12 12.28
N PRO A 22 1.69 -1.36 13.29
CA PRO A 22 0.91 -1.88 14.41
C PRO A 22 -0.38 -2.56 13.96
N LEU A 23 -0.83 -3.58 14.72
CA LEU A 23 -2.06 -4.33 14.42
C LEU A 23 -3.30 -3.41 14.26
N LYS A 24 -3.39 -2.35 15.06
CA LYS A 24 -4.48 -1.35 14.97
C LYS A 24 -4.52 -0.66 13.60
N GLU A 25 -3.36 -0.36 13.02
CA GLU A 25 -3.27 0.31 11.73
C GLU A 25 -3.54 -0.66 10.60
N ARG A 26 -3.00 -1.90 10.67
CA ARG A 26 -3.32 -2.98 9.72
C ARG A 26 -4.82 -3.23 9.63
N THR A 27 -5.47 -3.39 10.79
CA THR A 27 -6.93 -3.62 10.88
C THR A 27 -7.73 -2.38 10.48
N GLY A 28 -7.23 -1.17 10.78
CA GLY A 28 -7.83 0.07 10.32
C GLY A 28 -7.86 0.17 8.80
N ILE A 29 -6.72 -0.04 8.14
CA ILE A 29 -6.58 -0.03 6.68
C ILE A 29 -7.45 -1.13 6.04
N ALA A 30 -7.41 -2.37 6.56
CA ALA A 30 -8.19 -3.48 6.03
C ALA A 30 -9.72 -3.24 6.00
N ASN A 31 -10.21 -2.35 6.85
CA ASN A 31 -11.64 -2.01 6.94
C ASN A 31 -12.00 -0.69 6.23
N MET A 32 -11.04 0.01 5.64
CA MET A 32 -11.32 1.20 4.82
C MET A 32 -12.12 0.82 3.58
N ASN A 33 -12.98 1.75 3.14
CA ASN A 33 -13.59 1.67 1.82
C ASN A 33 -12.56 2.06 0.74
N LYS A 34 -12.92 1.82 -0.52
CA LYS A 34 -12.01 2.08 -1.65
C LYS A 34 -11.69 3.57 -1.81
N GLU A 35 -12.65 4.46 -1.56
CA GLU A 35 -12.48 5.90 -1.72
C GLU A 35 -11.43 6.45 -0.73
N ASP A 36 -11.51 6.01 0.52
CA ASP A 36 -10.53 6.36 1.57
C ASP A 36 -9.12 5.83 1.22
N ALA A 37 -9.05 4.61 0.67
CA ALA A 37 -7.78 4.01 0.22
C ALA A 37 -7.17 4.80 -0.95
N GLU A 38 -7.98 5.21 -1.93
CA GLU A 38 -7.55 6.02 -3.08
C GLU A 38 -7.08 7.42 -2.65
N ILE A 39 -7.70 8.04 -1.64
CA ILE A 39 -7.24 9.31 -1.06
C ILE A 39 -5.87 9.14 -0.38
N LEU A 40 -5.69 8.05 0.38
CA LEU A 40 -4.41 7.73 1.01
C LEU A 40 -3.33 7.47 -0.04
N GLN A 41 -3.62 6.75 -1.13
CA GLN A 41 -2.68 6.53 -2.24
C GLN A 41 -2.13 7.86 -2.75
N ARG A 42 -2.98 8.85 -3.06
CA ARG A 42 -2.51 10.17 -3.53
C ARG A 42 -1.59 10.86 -2.53
N THR A 43 -1.90 10.74 -1.24
CA THR A 43 -1.07 11.33 -0.17
C THR A 43 0.27 10.60 -0.06
N PHE A 44 0.26 9.28 -0.22
CA PHE A 44 1.45 8.44 -0.21
C PHE A 44 2.36 8.77 -1.40
N ASP A 45 1.78 8.93 -2.60
CA ASP A 45 2.50 9.34 -3.81
C ASP A 45 3.20 10.69 -3.60
N LEU A 46 2.51 11.67 -3.02
CA LEU A 46 3.11 12.97 -2.69
C LEU A 46 4.27 12.84 -1.69
N TYR A 47 4.13 11.98 -0.68
CA TYR A 47 5.19 11.72 0.29
C TYR A 47 6.42 11.06 -0.36
N VAL A 48 6.20 10.00 -1.15
CA VAL A 48 7.27 9.27 -1.84
C VAL A 48 7.99 10.17 -2.83
N ARG A 49 7.26 10.93 -3.66
CA ARG A 49 7.81 11.92 -4.59
C ARG A 49 8.70 12.94 -3.88
N ARG A 50 8.25 13.43 -2.72
CA ARG A 50 9.01 14.38 -1.89
C ARG A 50 10.27 13.76 -1.28
N LYS A 51 10.21 12.50 -0.84
CA LYS A 51 11.31 11.82 -0.14
C LYS A 51 12.40 11.31 -1.10
N ILE A 52 12.02 10.73 -2.23
CA ILE A 52 12.94 10.11 -3.20
C ILE A 52 13.45 11.14 -4.22
N GLY A 53 12.74 12.27 -4.38
CA GLY A 53 13.17 13.38 -5.23
C GLY A 53 13.14 13.02 -6.71
N SER A 54 11.93 13.01 -7.30
CA SER A 54 11.63 13.20 -8.74
C SER A 54 12.66 12.67 -9.78
N LYS A 55 13.26 11.51 -9.55
CA LYS A 55 14.19 10.86 -10.50
C LYS A 55 13.67 9.57 -11.08
N THR A 56 12.57 9.05 -10.54
CA THR A 56 11.86 7.91 -11.09
C THR A 56 10.71 8.44 -11.92
N GLU A 57 10.55 7.90 -13.12
CA GLU A 57 9.40 8.18 -13.98
C GLU A 57 8.13 7.96 -13.15
N ASP A 58 7.12 8.82 -13.31
CA ASP A 58 5.95 8.97 -12.42
C ASP A 58 5.15 7.67 -12.16
N ASP A 59 5.47 6.57 -12.85
CA ASP A 59 4.76 5.29 -12.88
C ASP A 59 5.50 4.12 -12.19
N GLU A 60 6.70 4.33 -11.61
CA GLU A 60 7.49 3.21 -11.08
C GLU A 60 7.02 2.70 -9.70
N TYR A 61 6.25 3.51 -8.97
CA TYR A 61 5.69 3.19 -7.64
C TYR A 61 4.20 3.55 -7.50
N SER A 62 3.50 3.73 -8.63
CA SER A 62 2.05 3.91 -8.60
C SER A 62 1.40 2.67 -7.98
N ASP A 63 0.41 2.88 -7.11
CA ASP A 63 -0.47 1.85 -6.52
C ASP A 63 0.02 1.07 -5.29
N ILE A 64 1.17 1.38 -4.68
CA ILE A 64 1.64 0.69 -3.46
C ILE A 64 0.60 0.70 -2.32
N MET A 65 -0.08 1.83 -2.06
CA MET A 65 -1.07 1.92 -0.99
C MET A 65 -2.34 1.14 -1.34
N ASN A 66 -2.74 1.13 -2.62
CA ASN A 66 -3.86 0.33 -3.11
C ASN A 66 -3.57 -1.17 -2.95
N GLU A 67 -2.38 -1.62 -3.33
CA GLU A 67 -1.95 -3.01 -3.18
C GLU A 67 -1.83 -3.42 -1.71
N LEU A 68 -1.25 -2.55 -0.86
CA LEU A 68 -1.22 -2.75 0.59
C LEU A 68 -2.64 -2.90 1.16
N TRP A 69 -3.58 -2.07 0.71
CA TRP A 69 -4.98 -2.12 1.15
C TRP A 69 -5.64 -3.45 0.76
N GLU A 70 -5.49 -3.92 -0.48
CA GLU A 70 -6.02 -5.21 -0.91
C GLU A 70 -5.39 -6.37 -0.13
N ARG A 71 -4.07 -6.36 0.05
CA ARG A 71 -3.34 -7.37 0.84
C ARG A 71 -3.85 -7.46 2.28
N LEU A 72 -4.08 -6.31 2.92
CA LEU A 72 -4.60 -6.24 4.28
C LEU A 72 -6.09 -6.63 4.35
N ARG A 73 -6.89 -6.35 3.33
CA ARG A 73 -8.29 -6.79 3.24
C ARG A 73 -8.43 -8.30 3.17
N GLU A 74 -7.51 -8.99 2.52
CA GLU A 74 -7.52 -10.46 2.45
C GLU A 74 -7.17 -11.10 3.78
N THR A 75 -6.24 -10.50 4.53
CA THR A 75 -5.59 -11.15 5.68
C THR A 75 -6.05 -10.63 7.04
N HIS A 76 -6.53 -9.39 7.12
CA HIS A 76 -6.79 -8.68 8.39
C HIS A 76 -8.18 -8.04 8.47
N ARG A 77 -9.09 -8.33 7.51
CA ARG A 77 -10.47 -7.83 7.56
C ARG A 77 -11.26 -8.54 8.65
N LEU A 78 -11.46 -7.84 9.76
CA LEU A 78 -12.27 -8.32 10.86
C LEU A 78 -13.76 -8.25 10.47
N ARG A 79 -14.46 -9.38 10.55
CA ARG A 79 -15.93 -9.39 10.49
C ARG A 79 -16.46 -8.97 11.86
N VAL A 80 -17.27 -7.92 11.90
CA VAL A 80 -18.10 -7.64 13.08
C VAL A 80 -19.15 -8.76 13.18
N VAL A 81 -18.99 -9.67 14.13
CA VAL A 81 -20.02 -10.64 14.48
C VAL A 81 -21.00 -9.91 15.42
N LYS A 82 -22.25 -9.78 14.97
CA LYS A 82 -23.36 -9.24 15.77
C LYS A 82 -23.91 -10.29 16.72
#